data_AF-A0A1G1LKK6-F1
#
_entry.id   AF-A0A1G1LKK6-F1
#
_cell.length_a   1.000
_cell.length_b   1.000
_cell.length_c   1.000
_cell.angle_alpha   90.00
_cell.angle_beta   90.00
_cell.angle_gamma   90.00
#
_symmetry.space_group_name_H-M   'P 1'
#
loop_
_entity.id
_entity.type
_entity.pdbx_description
1 polymer ?
#
loop_
_entity_poly.entity_id
_entity_poly.type
_entity_poly.pdbx_seq_one_letter_code
_entity_poly.pdbx_strand_id
1 'polypeptide(L)' 'MLLDQNEIANALKKALPKLSAEDIQKATAALMAAASNWQEVDLTEKFGANMSVQCKDICALGEAHDKGKKIRAFIKNE' A
#
# COMPACT_ATOMS: atom_id res chain seq x y z
N MET A 1 0.26 -3.68 6.87
CA MET A 1 -1.20 -3.77 6.98
C MET A 1 -1.62 -4.98 6.16
N LEU A 2 -1.91 -6.09 6.82
CA LEU A 2 -2.60 -7.21 6.18
C LEU A 2 -4.04 -6.76 6.04
N LEU A 3 -4.52 -6.59 4.82
CA LEU A 3 -5.94 -6.38 4.60
C LEU A 3 -6.68 -7.68 4.91
N ASP A 4 -7.74 -7.62 5.70
CA ASP A 4 -8.59 -8.77 5.97
C ASP A 4 -9.62 -8.92 4.84
N GLN A 5 -9.68 -10.11 4.26
CA GLN A 5 -10.55 -10.39 3.12
C GLN A 5 -12.04 -10.23 3.48
N ASN A 6 -12.44 -10.60 4.70
CA ASN A 6 -13.82 -10.52 5.15
C ASN A 6 -14.21 -9.07 5.44
N GLU A 7 -13.31 -8.27 6.03
CA GLU A 7 -13.53 -6.84 6.23
C GLU A 7 -13.74 -6.11 4.90
N ILE A 8 -12.90 -6.38 3.87
CA ILE A 8 -13.08 -5.80 2.54
C ILE A 8 -14.41 -6.24 1.94
N ALA A 9 -14.72 -7.54 1.96
CA ALA A 9 -15.97 -8.04 1.40
C ALA A 9 -17.20 -7.41 2.07
N ASN A 10 -17.17 -7.23 3.39
CA ASN A 10 -18.24 -6.58 4.16
C ASN A 10 -18.36 -5.09 3.83
N ALA A 11 -17.24 -4.38 3.70
CA ALA A 11 -17.22 -2.99 3.26
C ALA A 11 -17.80 -2.83 1.85
N LEU A 12 -17.44 -3.72 0.92
CA LEU A 12 -17.98 -3.74 -0.44
C LEU A 12 -19.48 -4.02 -0.46
N LYS A 13 -19.97 -5.01 0.31
CA LYS A 13 -21.41 -5.28 0.45
C LYS A 13 -22.17 -4.06 0.97
N LYS A 14 -21.60 -3.35 1.95
CA LYS A 14 -22.22 -2.16 2.54
C LYS A 14 -22.24 -0.97 1.58
N ALA A 15 -21.14 -0.74 0.86
CA ALA A 15 -21.01 0.39 -0.06
C ALA A 15 -21.75 0.16 -1.39
N LEU A 16 -21.83 -1.10 -1.84
CA LEU A 16 -22.32 -1.49 -3.16
C LEU A 16 -23.34 -2.63 -3.03
N PRO A 17 -24.51 -2.39 -2.39
CA PRO A 17 -25.47 -3.44 -2.03
C PRO A 17 -26.15 -4.13 -3.24
N LYS A 18 -25.99 -3.59 -4.45
CA LYS A 18 -26.56 -4.13 -5.69
C LYS A 18 -25.60 -5.08 -6.43
N LEU A 19 -24.34 -5.21 -6.00
CA LEU A 19 -23.40 -6.12 -6.63
C LEU A 19 -23.73 -7.57 -6.29
N SER A 20 -23.47 -8.46 -7.24
CA SER A 20 -23.58 -9.90 -7.01
C SER A 20 -22.50 -10.38 -6.04
N ALA A 21 -22.73 -11.53 -5.39
CA ALA A 21 -21.71 -12.14 -4.54
C ALA A 21 -20.42 -12.46 -5.31
N GLU A 22 -20.54 -12.85 -6.59
CA GLU A 22 -19.42 -13.13 -7.47
C GLU A 22 -18.59 -11.87 -7.75
N ASP A 23 -19.23 -10.74 -8.04
CA ASP A 23 -18.52 -9.49 -8.31
C ASP A 23 -17.80 -8.96 -7.06
N ILE A 24 -18.43 -9.10 -5.89
CA ILE A 24 -17.80 -8.75 -4.60
C ILE A 24 -16.57 -9.61 -4.36
N GLN A 25 -16.62 -10.91 -4.68
CA GLN A 25 -15.47 -11.80 -4.55
C GLN A 25 -14.34 -11.41 -5.51
N LYS A 26 -14.65 -11.13 -6.78
CA LYS A 26 -13.69 -10.65 -7.78
C LYS A 26 -13.03 -9.33 -7.36
N ALA A 27 -13.83 -8.37 -6.90
CA ALA A 27 -13.35 -7.08 -6.42
C ALA A 27 -12.46 -7.24 -5.18
N THR A 28 -12.85 -8.09 -4.24
CA THR A 28 -12.05 -8.39 -3.04
C THR A 28 -10.70 -8.99 -3.42
N ALA A 29 -10.68 -9.96 -4.33
CA ALA A 29 -9.44 -10.58 -4.81
C ALA A 29 -8.52 -9.57 -5.51
N ALA A 30 -9.07 -8.71 -6.37
CA ALA A 30 -8.30 -7.67 -7.04
C ALA A 30 -7.70 -6.65 -6.05
N LEU A 31 -8.45 -6.25 -5.02
CA LEU A 31 -7.96 -5.35 -3.97
C LEU A 31 -6.85 -6.01 -3.13
N MET A 32 -7.01 -7.29 -2.78
CA MET A 32 -5.97 -8.05 -2.06
C MET A 32 -4.68 -8.15 -2.87
N ALA A 33 -4.78 -8.42 -4.17
CA ALA A 33 -3.62 -8.45 -5.07
C ALA A 33 -2.98 -7.06 -5.23
N ALA A 34 -3.76 -5.98 -5.31
CA ALA A 34 -3.21 -4.63 -5.33
C ALA A 34 -2.56 -4.25 -3.99
N ALA A 35 -3.04 -4.79 -2.87
CA ALA A 35 -2.50 -4.53 -1.55
C ALA A 35 -1.17 -5.23 -1.29
N SER A 36 -0.93 -6.40 -1.90
CA SER A 36 0.37 -7.08 -1.81
C SER A 36 1.48 -6.33 -2.56
N ASN A 37 1.12 -5.45 -3.51
CA ASN A 37 2.07 -4.54 -4.15
C ASN A 37 2.56 -3.42 -3.20
N TRP A 38 1.87 -3.16 -2.09
CA TRP A 38 2.36 -2.23 -1.06
C TRP A 38 3.33 -2.94 -0.11
N GLN A 39 4.61 -2.73 -0.32
CA GLN A 39 5.67 -3.41 0.42
C GLN A 39 6.39 -2.43 1.35
N GLU A 40 6.79 -2.91 2.53
CA GLU A 40 7.74 -2.17 3.37
C GLU A 40 9.07 -2.09 2.63
N VAL A 41 9.66 -0.90 2.58
CA VAL A 41 10.90 -0.65 1.85
C VAL A 41 11.98 -0.18 2.80
N ASP A 42 13.17 -0.77 2.66
CA ASP A 42 14.38 -0.14 3.20
C ASP A 42 14.73 1.04 2.29
N LEU A 43 14.61 2.24 2.84
CA LEU A 43 14.89 3.47 2.08
C LEU A 43 16.35 3.57 1.66
N THR A 44 17.26 3.06 2.49
CA THR A 44 18.70 3.09 2.24
C THR A 44 19.03 2.23 1.01
N GLU A 45 18.42 1.06 0.91
CA GLU A 45 18.60 0.13 -0.21
C GLU A 45 17.87 0.60 -1.47
N LYS A 46 16.62 1.08 -1.35
CA LYS A 46 15.76 1.43 -2.50
C LYS A 46 16.03 2.80 -3.11
N PHE A 47 16.35 3.80 -2.30
CA PHE A 47 16.52 5.18 -2.77
C PHE A 47 17.99 5.64 -2.71
N GLY A 48 18.88 4.82 -2.15
CA GLY A 48 20.31 5.10 -2.01
C GLY A 48 20.59 6.29 -1.09
N ALA A 49 21.88 6.54 -0.83
CA ALA A 49 22.35 7.72 -0.10
C ALA A 49 22.15 9.06 -0.84
N ASN A 50 21.49 9.05 -2.01
CA ASN A 50 21.24 10.24 -2.83
C ASN A 50 19.98 10.98 -2.36
N MET A 51 19.87 11.20 -1.05
CA MET A 51 18.94 12.19 -0.49
C MET A 51 19.43 13.59 -0.87
N SER A 52 19.12 14.02 -2.09
CA SER A 52 19.31 15.40 -2.49
C SER A 52 18.42 16.27 -1.62
N VAL A 53 19.04 17.12 -0.80
CA VAL A 53 18.43 18.08 0.14
C VAL A 53 17.44 19.05 -0.54
N GLN A 54 17.35 19.04 -1.87
CA GLN A 54 16.48 19.90 -2.66
C GLN A 54 15.07 19.32 -2.93
N CYS A 55 14.78 18.09 -2.54
CA CYS A 55 13.45 17.50 -2.75
C CYS A 55 12.64 17.44 -1.45
N LYS A 56 11.58 18.25 -1.33
CA LYS A 56 10.69 18.24 -0.14
C LYS A 56 10.19 16.84 0.22
N ASP A 57 9.91 16.02 -0.80
CA ASP A 57 9.41 14.66 -0.61
C ASP A 57 10.49 13.70 -0.08
N ILE A 58 11.76 13.84 -0.51
CA ILE A 58 12.85 12.97 -0.02
C ILE A 58 13.26 13.35 1.41
N CYS A 59 13.18 14.63 1.77
CA CYS A 59 13.42 15.08 3.14
C CYS A 59 12.35 14.56 4.10
N ALA A 60 11.08 14.54 3.69
CA ALA A 60 10.00 13.98 4.49
C ALA A 60 10.17 12.46 4.70
N LEU A 61 10.66 11.75 3.68
CA LEU A 61 10.99 10.33 3.77
C LEU A 61 12.20 10.07 4.69
N GLY A 62 13.24 10.90 4.59
CA GLY A 62 14.41 10.85 5.49
C GLY A 62 14.03 11.11 6.95
N GLU A 63 13.25 12.15 7.23
CA GLU A 63 12.78 12.44 8.59
C GLU A 63 11.90 11.31 9.15
N ALA A 64 11.06 10.70 8.31
CA ALA A 64 10.26 9.54 8.70
C ALA A 64 11.15 8.34 9.05
N HIS A 65 12.19 8.09 8.26
CA HIS A 65 13.19 7.05 8.53
C HIS A 65 13.94 7.27 9.84
N ASP A 66 14.45 8.48 10.06
CA ASP A 66 15.20 8.84 11.29
C ASP A 66 14.33 8.69 12.55
N LYS A 67 13.02 8.86 12.41
CA LYS A 67 12.03 8.61 13.47
C LYS A 67 11.64 7.13 13.61
N GLY A 68 12.30 6.22 12.91
CA GLY A 68 12.02 4.78 12.91
C GLY A 68 10.67 4.41 12.29
N LYS A 69 10.09 5.26 11.45
CA LYS A 69 8.80 4.97 10.82
C LYS A 69 8.99 3.94 9.71
N LYS A 70 8.12 2.94 9.69
CA LYS A 70 7.99 2.00 8.58
C LYS A 70 7.45 2.73 7.36
N ILE A 71 8.23 2.75 6.29
CA ILE A 71 7.79 3.31 5.00
C ILE A 71 7.35 2.19 4.09
N ARG A 72 6.20 2.37 3.44
CA ARG A 72 5.69 1.45 2.43
C ARG A 72 5.59 2.15 1.09
N ALA A 73 6.05 1.48 0.04
CA ALA A 73 5.91 1.95 -1.34
C ALA A 73 5.04 0.98 -2.13
N PHE A 74 4.32 1.51 -3.12
CA PHE A 74 3.65 0.69 -4.11
C PHE A 74 4.67 0.25 -5.16
N ILE A 75 5.01 -1.04 -5.16
CA ILE A 75 5.92 -1.65 -6.12
C ILE A 75 5.07 -2.44 -7.10
N LYS A 76 4.99 -1.96 -8.34
CA LYS A 76 4.37 -2.71 -9.43
C LYS A 76 5.33 -3.83 -9.83
N ASN A 77 4.98 -5.07 -9.51
CA ASN A 77 5.69 -6.22 -10.06
C ASN A 77 5.32 -6.33 -11.55
N GLU A 78 6.32 -6.28 -12.43
CA GLU A 78 6.16 -6.49 -13.88
C GLU A 78 5.95 -7.96 -14.23
#